data_AF-A0A1F8Q016-F1
#
_entry.id   AF-A0A1F8Q016-F1
#
_cell.length_a   1.000
_cell.length_b   1.000
_cell.length_c   1.000
_cell.angle_alpha   90.00
_cell.angle_beta   90.00
_cell.angle_gamma   90.00
#
_symmetry.space_group_name_H-M   'P 1'
#
loop_
_entity.id
_entity.type
_entity.pdbx_description
1 polymer ?
#
loop_
_entity_poly.entity_id
_entity_poly.type
_entity_poly.pdbx_seq_one_letter_code
_entity_poly.pdbx_strand_id
1 'polypeptide(L)'
;MLKTLNFQDMRKKILGMVDHRVRIITAGMGLDELRAAMRGDPPTEKPNPRFKVHTTSFIFHIRPRYYEAGSTILTHTFRLGFFTAFFFFVELFTGLILMVYYTPSPEKAYESILLLMNNVPFGKLLRDLHRIGAEGMVIFTFLHMMRTYFTGSYKKERSFTWLTGLVLLGLTMLLSFSGYLLPWDQLAYWAVTVGTSMVEAAPVFGEQANLILRGAPDIGANGLLRFYLLHVVATPLAAIWVISIHYYKVSREHGISLPASIEEGDVSAEKKRVAKQRIDFIPDLLSHEVFLTCLGLFLLVLAVTLGGYSAPLESVANPQVTPMDTEAPWYFWWLQGMLKLGDKTIMGIIIPTILVAVLVALPYIDRNPYRRLVKRPVAVAVGILAMLTLVMLSYMGLPQWGIEANPATRIVQDMMPEEGQGPVREIPYDQLQAGAYEVGVTPGTRMCPNLDFGCPELEGVFAEYSRRVAEAEQIGVITDIQALMVIEDWQQDLKKITLRMVYTDSEDGERKTYERHIFRHRERVME
;
A
#
# COMPACT_ATOMS: atom_id res chain seq x y z
N MET A 1 61.10 15.60 4.94
CA MET A 1 60.77 15.43 6.36
C MET A 1 59.31 14.95 6.48
N LEU A 2 59.05 13.69 6.15
CA LEU A 2 57.71 13.09 6.26
C LEU A 2 57.56 12.56 7.69
N LYS A 3 56.80 13.27 8.53
CA LYS A 3 56.45 12.79 9.87
C LYS A 3 55.69 11.47 9.72
N THR A 4 56.23 10.40 10.29
CA THR A 4 55.54 9.14 10.51
C THR A 4 54.30 9.45 11.36
N LEU A 5 53.12 9.41 10.74
CA LEU A 5 51.85 9.51 11.44
C LEU A 5 51.74 8.29 12.38
N ASN A 6 51.97 8.52 13.67
CA ASN A 6 51.77 7.51 14.70
C ASN A 6 50.30 7.06 14.68
N PHE A 7 50.06 5.77 14.50
CA PHE A 7 48.73 5.16 14.42
C PHE A 7 47.85 5.51 15.64
N GLN A 8 48.47 5.70 16.82
CA GLN A 8 47.78 6.14 18.04
C GLN A 8 47.27 7.57 17.94
N ASP A 9 48.02 8.46 17.29
CA ASP A 9 47.65 9.86 17.12
C ASP A 9 46.50 10.01 16.10
N MET A 10 46.53 9.19 15.05
CA MET A 10 45.42 9.06 14.10
C MET A 10 44.16 8.52 14.78
N ARG A 11 44.26 7.46 15.60
CA ARG A 11 43.13 6.93 16.39
C ARG A 11 42.56 7.96 17.34
N LYS A 12 43.40 8.73 18.03
CA LYS A 12 42.96 9.80 18.95
C LYS A 12 42.26 10.94 18.21
N LYS A 13 42.76 11.34 17.03
CA LYS A 13 42.08 12.31 16.16
C LYS A 13 40.75 11.81 15.64
N ILE A 14 40.67 10.55 15.19
CA ILE A 14 39.41 9.94 14.73
C ILE A 14 38.41 9.88 15.89
N LEU A 15 38.82 9.39 17.06
CA LEU A 15 37.96 9.35 18.25
C LEU A 15 37.50 10.75 18.66
N GLY A 16 38.38 11.76 18.60
CA GLY A 16 38.02 13.15 18.86
C GLY A 16 37.03 13.72 17.83
N MET A 17 37.19 13.39 16.55
CA MET A 17 36.23 13.77 15.50
C MET A 17 34.88 13.08 15.70
N VAL A 18 34.87 11.78 16.02
CA VAL A 18 33.64 11.04 16.32
C VAL A 18 32.96 11.62 17.55
N ASP A 19 33.69 11.83 18.65
CA ASP A 19 33.15 12.44 19.87
C ASP A 19 32.59 13.84 19.60
N HIS A 20 33.29 14.66 18.82
CA HIS A 20 32.79 15.97 18.42
C HIS A 20 31.49 15.89 17.60
N ARG A 21 31.41 14.96 16.63
CA ARG A 21 30.18 14.74 15.85
C ARG A 21 29.04 14.22 16.71
N VAL A 22 29.32 13.27 17.60
CA VAL A 22 28.35 12.74 18.56
C VAL A 22 27.83 13.87 19.43
N ARG A 23 28.71 14.72 20.00
CA ARG A 23 28.30 15.90 20.78
C ARG A 23 27.42 16.87 20.00
N ILE A 24 27.66 17.06 18.69
CA ILE A 24 26.77 17.89 17.86
C ILE A 24 25.38 17.25 17.79
N ILE A 25 25.31 15.94 17.56
CA ILE A 25 24.06 15.20 17.40
C ILE A 25 23.29 15.10 18.73
N THR A 26 23.96 14.71 19.80
CA THR A 26 23.41 14.40 21.13
C THR A 26 23.27 15.63 22.03
N ALA A 27 23.50 16.82 21.49
CA ALA A 27 23.44 18.07 22.24
C ALA A 27 24.40 18.06 23.44
N GLY A 28 25.70 17.95 23.14
CA GLY A 28 26.79 18.13 24.08
C GLY A 28 27.29 16.87 24.79
N MET A 29 26.57 15.75 24.71
CA MET A 29 27.00 14.48 25.31
C MET A 29 28.07 13.81 24.43
N GLY A 30 29.27 13.61 24.99
CA GLY A 30 30.29 12.78 24.36
C GLY A 30 29.87 11.32 24.27
N LEU A 31 30.67 10.50 23.60
CA LEU A 31 30.37 9.08 23.40
C LEU A 31 30.34 8.31 24.74
N ASP A 32 31.24 8.66 25.68
CA ASP A 32 31.29 8.06 27.01
C ASP A 32 30.14 8.52 27.91
N GLU A 33 29.79 9.80 27.86
CA GLU A 33 28.65 10.35 28.60
C GLU A 33 27.33 9.78 28.07
N LEU A 34 27.18 9.63 26.75
CA LEU A 34 26.00 9.00 26.14
C LEU A 34 25.86 7.56 26.62
N ARG A 35 26.97 6.81 26.68
CA ARG A 35 26.98 5.43 27.20
C ARG A 35 26.63 5.37 28.68
N ALA A 36 27.18 6.28 29.48
CA ALA A 36 26.85 6.41 30.89
C ALA A 36 25.36 6.74 31.09
N ALA A 37 24.82 7.68 30.30
CA ALA A 37 23.41 8.03 30.31
C ALA A 37 22.52 6.83 29.94
N MET A 38 22.86 6.05 28.91
CA MET A 38 22.12 4.84 28.52
C MET A 38 22.11 3.75 29.60
N ARG A 39 23.11 3.73 30.50
CA ARG A 39 23.16 2.80 31.65
C ARG A 39 22.43 3.33 32.89
N GLY A 40 21.95 4.58 32.85
CA GLY A 40 21.41 5.26 34.04
C GLY A 40 22.49 5.73 35.01
N ASP A 41 23.76 5.77 34.59
CA ASP A 41 24.87 6.23 35.43
C ASP A 41 24.76 7.75 35.68
N PRO A 42 25.29 8.25 36.82
CA PRO A 42 25.44 9.69 37.04
C PRO A 42 26.33 10.32 35.97
N PRO A 43 26.17 11.63 35.69
CA PRO A 43 26.96 12.33 34.66
C PRO A 43 28.46 12.23 34.97
N THR A 44 29.23 11.82 33.98
CA THR A 44 30.68 11.64 34.08
C THR A 44 31.42 12.96 33.84
N GLU A 45 30.80 13.90 33.12
CA GLU A 45 31.37 15.22 32.81
C GLU A 45 30.74 16.37 33.62
N LYS A 46 31.56 17.40 33.94
CA LYS A 46 31.12 18.64 34.59
C LYS A 46 31.54 19.88 33.78
N PRO A 47 30.68 20.91 33.61
CA PRO A 47 29.28 20.97 34.03
C PRO A 47 28.41 19.97 33.25
N ASN A 48 27.37 19.44 33.89
CA ASN A 48 26.58 18.31 33.37
C ASN A 48 26.08 18.60 31.94
N PRO A 49 26.61 17.90 30.92
CA PRO A 49 26.26 18.15 29.53
C PRO A 49 24.78 17.88 29.26
N ARG A 50 24.11 17.05 30.07
CA ARG A 50 22.65 16.79 29.98
C ARG A 50 21.80 18.03 30.25
N PHE A 51 22.35 19.07 30.90
CA PHE A 51 21.66 20.33 31.22
C PHE A 51 22.15 21.54 30.44
N LYS A 52 23.23 21.42 29.66
CA LYS A 52 23.69 22.54 28.84
C LYS A 52 22.61 22.85 27.78
N VAL A 53 22.23 24.13 27.71
CA VAL A 53 21.34 24.64 26.66
C VAL A 53 22.08 24.51 25.34
N HIS A 54 21.73 23.52 24.53
CA HIS A 54 22.37 23.31 23.24
C HIS A 54 21.42 23.71 22.12
N THR A 55 21.60 24.95 21.67
CA THR A 55 21.05 25.51 20.45
C THR A 55 21.66 24.90 19.17
N THR A 56 22.54 23.89 19.30
CA THR A 56 23.30 23.30 18.19
C THR A 56 22.92 21.87 17.80
N SER A 57 22.07 21.17 18.57
CA SER A 57 21.63 19.82 18.18
C SER A 57 20.47 19.87 17.19
N PHE A 58 20.72 19.35 15.99
CA PHE A 58 19.71 19.19 14.94
C PHE A 58 18.50 18.37 15.42
N ILE A 59 18.75 17.31 16.21
CA ILE A 59 17.68 16.44 16.73
C ILE A 59 16.69 17.23 17.58
N PHE A 60 17.18 18.12 18.46
CA PHE A 60 16.29 18.96 19.27
C PHE A 60 15.63 20.11 18.50
N HIS A 61 15.99 20.34 17.24
CA HIS A 61 15.19 21.20 16.36
C HIS A 61 13.93 20.48 15.85
N ILE A 62 13.99 19.15 15.69
CA ILE A 62 12.89 18.33 15.16
C ILE A 62 12.03 17.73 16.28
N ARG A 63 12.66 17.26 17.37
CA ARG A 63 12.01 16.57 18.50
C ARG A 63 12.08 17.42 19.77
N PRO A 64 11.10 17.31 20.69
CA PRO A 64 11.17 17.98 21.96
C PRO A 64 12.18 17.30 22.88
N ARG A 65 12.67 18.05 23.86
CA ARG A 65 13.64 17.55 24.84
C ARG A 65 13.04 16.47 25.74
N TYR A 66 11.78 16.61 26.10
CA TYR A 66 11.08 15.69 26.97
C TYR A 66 9.64 15.51 26.49
N TYR A 67 9.03 14.41 26.92
CA TYR A 67 7.62 14.12 26.77
C TYR A 67 6.98 13.90 28.15
N GLU A 68 5.68 14.13 28.26
CA GLU A 68 4.96 13.76 29.48
C GLU A 68 4.75 12.23 29.51
N ALA A 69 5.01 11.59 30.65
CA ALA A 69 4.96 10.14 30.81
C ALA A 69 3.62 9.52 30.38
N GLY A 70 2.50 10.22 30.61
CA GLY A 70 1.19 9.75 30.19
C GLY A 70 1.00 9.73 28.66
N SER A 71 1.79 10.51 27.92
CA SER A 71 1.75 10.56 26.45
C SER A 71 2.53 9.41 25.80
N THR A 72 3.50 8.82 26.52
CA THR A 72 4.37 7.76 26.02
C THR A 72 3.79 6.35 26.20
N ILE A 73 2.64 6.24 26.87
CA ILE A 73 1.93 4.98 27.12
C ILE A 73 1.51 4.33 25.79
N LEU A 74 1.91 3.08 25.58
CA LEU A 74 1.63 2.34 24.35
C LEU A 74 0.12 2.23 24.08
N THR A 75 -0.69 1.90 25.08
CA THR A 75 -2.16 1.76 24.91
C THR A 75 -2.87 3.06 24.58
N HIS A 76 -2.22 4.21 24.80
CA HIS A 76 -2.81 5.51 24.49
C HIS A 76 -2.56 5.94 23.06
N THR A 77 -1.33 5.82 22.57
CA THR A 77 -0.94 6.32 21.23
C THR A 77 -0.74 5.20 20.21
N PHE A 78 -0.56 3.96 20.67
CA PHE A 78 -0.08 2.80 19.91
C PHE A 78 1.20 3.09 19.10
N ARG A 79 1.90 4.18 19.43
CA ARG A 79 3.01 4.74 18.65
C ARG A 79 2.68 4.90 17.15
N LEU A 80 1.41 5.10 16.78
CA LEU A 80 0.96 5.10 15.38
C LEU A 80 1.66 6.18 14.55
N GLY A 81 1.80 7.40 15.08
CA GLY A 81 2.51 8.48 14.37
C GLY A 81 4.02 8.23 14.22
N PHE A 82 4.62 7.47 15.14
CA PHE A 82 6.01 7.01 15.01
C PHE A 82 6.10 5.94 13.91
N PHE A 83 5.21 4.96 13.89
CA PHE A 83 5.21 3.92 12.86
C PHE A 83 4.89 4.46 11.47
N THR A 84 4.02 5.46 11.32
CA THR A 84 3.81 6.17 10.05
C THR A 84 5.12 6.79 9.54
N ALA A 85 5.87 7.47 10.41
CA ALA A 85 7.17 8.06 10.02
C ALA A 85 8.22 6.98 9.76
N PHE A 86 8.24 5.90 10.54
CA PHE A 86 9.10 4.74 10.32
C PHE A 86 8.90 4.15 8.92
N PHE A 87 7.65 3.86 8.53
CA PHE A 87 7.36 3.34 7.20
C PHE A 87 7.71 4.35 6.11
N PHE A 88 7.44 5.64 6.30
CA PHE A 88 7.90 6.67 5.36
C PHE A 88 9.42 6.63 5.13
N PHE A 89 10.23 6.44 6.19
CA PHE A 89 11.68 6.32 6.04
C PHE A 89 12.09 4.98 5.40
N VAL A 90 11.41 3.88 5.72
CA VAL A 90 11.62 2.59 5.02
C VAL A 90 11.41 2.79 3.52
N GLU A 91 10.27 3.36 3.12
CA GLU A 91 9.93 3.65 1.73
C GLU A 91 10.93 4.58 1.06
N LEU A 92 11.38 5.62 1.75
CA LEU A 92 12.38 6.55 1.24
C LEU A 92 13.70 5.81 0.94
N PHE A 93 14.19 4.99 1.85
CA PHE A 93 15.46 4.28 1.66
C PHE A 93 15.36 3.16 0.63
N THR A 94 14.32 2.34 0.68
CA THR A 94 14.12 1.27 -0.32
C THR A 94 13.87 1.88 -1.71
N GLY A 95 13.05 2.93 -1.80
CA GLY A 95 12.75 3.61 -3.06
C GLY A 95 13.98 4.26 -3.70
N LEU A 96 14.84 4.91 -2.91
CA LEU A 96 16.11 5.46 -3.42
C LEU A 96 17.03 4.39 -4.02
N ILE A 97 17.04 3.18 -3.44
CA ILE A 97 17.84 2.06 -3.98
C ILE A 97 17.18 1.50 -5.24
N LEU A 98 15.86 1.26 -5.23
CA LEU A 98 15.11 0.75 -6.38
C LEU A 98 15.23 1.67 -7.60
N MET A 99 15.22 2.98 -7.37
CA MET A 99 15.40 4.00 -8.41
C MET A 99 16.69 3.80 -9.24
N VAL A 100 17.78 3.32 -8.64
CA VAL A 100 19.05 3.11 -9.34
C VAL A 100 18.94 2.05 -10.44
N TYR A 101 17.99 1.11 -10.31
CA TYR A 101 17.81 -0.01 -11.23
C TYR A 101 16.57 0.13 -12.13
N TYR A 102 15.73 1.12 -11.89
CA TYR A 102 14.47 1.30 -12.60
C TYR A 102 14.62 2.23 -13.81
N THR A 103 13.96 1.89 -14.92
CA THR A 103 13.90 2.73 -16.14
C THR A 103 12.46 3.19 -16.40
N PRO A 104 12.14 4.49 -16.29
CA PRO A 104 10.77 5.00 -16.43
C PRO A 104 10.35 5.16 -17.91
N SER A 105 10.34 4.07 -18.68
CA SER A 105 9.79 4.03 -20.05
C SER A 105 8.90 2.80 -20.24
N PRO A 106 7.77 2.89 -20.97
CA PRO A 106 6.88 1.75 -21.18
C PRO A 106 7.57 0.50 -21.73
N GLU A 107 8.59 0.68 -22.56
CA GLU A 107 9.35 -0.40 -23.19
C GLU A 107 10.27 -1.14 -22.21
N LYS A 108 10.70 -0.48 -21.12
CA LYS A 108 11.72 -1.01 -20.20
C LYS A 108 11.31 -1.07 -18.74
N ALA A 109 10.22 -0.42 -18.34
CA ALA A 109 9.79 -0.35 -16.95
C ALA A 109 9.57 -1.75 -16.39
N TYR A 110 8.73 -2.55 -17.05
CA TYR A 110 8.45 -3.93 -16.67
C TYR A 110 9.70 -4.81 -16.68
N GLU A 111 10.49 -4.74 -17.76
CA GLU A 111 11.76 -5.49 -17.88
C GLU A 111 12.74 -5.12 -16.75
N SER A 112 12.84 -3.85 -16.38
CA SER A 112 13.73 -3.39 -15.31
C SER A 112 13.33 -3.95 -13.94
N ILE A 113 12.04 -4.17 -13.70
CA ILE A 113 11.55 -4.86 -12.49
C ILE A 113 11.94 -6.34 -12.50
N LEU A 114 11.80 -7.02 -13.64
CA LEU A 114 12.23 -8.42 -13.77
C LEU A 114 13.74 -8.57 -13.57
N LEU A 115 14.54 -7.68 -14.17
CA LEU A 115 15.99 -7.66 -14.00
C LEU A 115 16.38 -7.35 -12.56
N LEU A 116 15.68 -6.43 -11.88
CA LEU A 116 15.87 -6.15 -10.46
C LEU A 116 15.61 -7.42 -9.63
N MET A 117 14.51 -8.12 -9.87
CA MET A 117 14.13 -9.29 -9.08
C MET A 117 15.10 -10.46 -9.25
N ASN A 118 15.63 -10.65 -10.46
CA ASN A 118 16.41 -11.83 -10.81
C ASN A 118 17.94 -11.61 -10.78
N ASN A 119 18.42 -10.41 -11.10
CA ASN A 119 19.85 -10.17 -11.32
C ASN A 119 20.50 -9.31 -10.24
N VAL A 120 19.72 -8.58 -9.43
CA VAL A 120 20.25 -7.74 -8.35
C VAL A 120 20.23 -8.53 -7.03
N PRO A 121 21.36 -8.64 -6.31
CA PRO A 121 21.38 -9.27 -4.99
C PRO A 121 20.36 -8.63 -4.04
N PHE A 122 19.47 -9.45 -3.49
CA PHE A 122 18.34 -9.00 -2.66
C PHE A 122 17.36 -8.04 -3.36
N GLY A 123 17.37 -7.95 -4.69
CA GLY A 123 16.48 -7.06 -5.45
C GLY A 123 15.00 -7.37 -5.23
N LYS A 124 14.62 -8.66 -5.30
CA LYS A 124 13.26 -9.11 -4.94
C LYS A 124 12.88 -8.72 -3.51
N LEU A 125 13.77 -8.97 -2.54
CA LEU A 125 13.54 -8.60 -1.14
C LEU A 125 13.31 -7.09 -0.99
N LEU A 126 14.13 -6.24 -1.64
CA LEU A 126 13.97 -4.78 -1.59
C LEU A 126 12.64 -4.32 -2.19
N ARG A 127 12.24 -4.90 -3.33
CA ARG A 127 10.94 -4.63 -3.96
C ARG A 127 9.79 -5.01 -3.03
N ASP A 128 9.85 -6.21 -2.45
CA ASP A 128 8.81 -6.72 -1.56
C ASP A 128 8.73 -5.87 -0.27
N LEU A 129 9.87 -5.46 0.30
CA LEU A 129 9.95 -4.56 1.45
C LEU A 129 9.34 -3.18 1.15
N HIS A 130 9.60 -2.60 -0.02
CA HIS A 130 8.99 -1.34 -0.45
C HIS A 130 7.47 -1.50 -0.63
N ARG A 131 7.02 -2.58 -1.27
CA ARG A 131 5.57 -2.82 -1.43
C ARG A 131 4.86 -2.97 -0.10
N ILE A 132 5.32 -3.85 0.78
CA ILE A 132 4.68 -4.09 2.09
C ILE A 132 4.85 -2.89 3.04
N GLY A 133 5.96 -2.13 2.91
CA GLY A 133 6.19 -0.92 3.68
C GLY A 133 5.22 0.21 3.28
N ALA A 134 4.90 0.35 1.99
CA ALA A 134 3.85 1.25 1.52
C ALA A 134 2.48 0.87 2.10
N GLU A 135 2.13 -0.42 2.11
CA GLU A 135 0.89 -0.90 2.74
C GLU A 135 0.86 -0.60 4.25
N GLY A 136 1.98 -0.83 4.94
CA GLY A 136 2.17 -0.45 6.33
C GLY A 136 1.97 1.05 6.56
N MET A 137 2.56 1.90 5.71
CA MET A 137 2.42 3.35 5.83
C MET A 137 0.95 3.78 5.74
N VAL A 138 0.18 3.22 4.80
CA VAL A 138 -1.26 3.50 4.65
C VAL A 138 -2.03 3.07 5.90
N ILE A 139 -1.83 1.82 6.37
CA ILE A 139 -2.50 1.27 7.55
C ILE A 139 -2.23 2.14 8.79
N PHE A 140 -0.96 2.41 9.09
CA PHE A 140 -0.58 3.15 10.29
C PHE A 140 -1.03 4.61 10.24
N THR A 141 -1.01 5.25 9.06
CA THR A 141 -1.56 6.61 8.87
C THR A 141 -3.06 6.61 9.12
N PHE A 142 -3.81 5.67 8.54
CA PHE A 142 -5.25 5.56 8.73
C PHE A 142 -5.62 5.32 10.20
N LEU A 143 -4.95 4.37 10.86
CA LEU A 143 -5.14 4.10 12.29
C LEU A 143 -4.78 5.33 13.14
N HIS A 144 -3.74 6.07 12.78
CA HIS A 144 -3.39 7.31 13.47
C HIS A 144 -4.52 8.35 13.38
N MET A 145 -5.12 8.51 12.20
CA MET A 145 -6.28 9.39 11.99
C MET A 145 -7.51 8.94 12.77
N MET A 146 -7.82 7.64 12.77
CA MET A 146 -8.93 7.09 13.58
C MET A 146 -8.71 7.36 15.07
N ARG A 147 -7.52 7.03 15.59
CA ARG A 147 -7.20 7.22 17.00
C ARG A 147 -7.31 8.68 17.38
N THR A 148 -6.80 9.60 16.57
CA THR A 148 -6.87 11.05 16.86
C THR A 148 -8.31 11.58 16.82
N TYR A 149 -9.17 11.05 15.93
CA TYR A 149 -10.61 11.33 15.90
C TYR A 149 -11.33 10.87 17.18
N PHE A 150 -11.22 9.57 17.49
CA PHE A 150 -11.94 8.96 18.61
C PHE A 150 -11.47 9.51 19.96
N THR A 151 -10.18 9.75 20.13
CA THR A 151 -9.65 10.38 21.35
C THR A 151 -9.90 11.89 21.43
N GLY A 152 -10.44 12.51 20.39
CA GLY A 152 -10.67 13.97 20.35
C GLY A 152 -9.40 14.79 20.39
N SER A 153 -8.27 14.21 19.94
CA SER A 153 -6.95 14.83 20.02
C SER A 153 -6.80 16.05 19.12
N TYR A 154 -7.65 16.17 18.09
CA TYR A 154 -7.69 17.32 17.17
C TYR A 154 -8.29 18.60 17.79
N LYS A 155 -8.93 18.51 18.96
CA LYS A 155 -9.62 19.64 19.59
C LYS A 155 -8.65 20.68 20.16
N LYS A 156 -9.19 21.88 20.41
CA LYS A 156 -8.50 23.03 21.02
C LYS A 156 -7.34 23.50 20.13
N GLU A 157 -6.16 23.67 20.71
CA GLU A 157 -4.98 24.22 20.06
C GLU A 157 -4.43 23.32 18.95
N ARG A 158 -4.82 22.04 18.89
CA ARG A 158 -4.31 21.04 17.93
C ARG A 158 -5.10 20.98 16.61
N SER A 159 -6.00 21.93 16.36
CA SER A 159 -6.80 21.99 15.12
C SER A 159 -5.93 22.10 13.87
N PHE A 160 -4.85 22.89 13.92
CA PHE A 160 -3.90 23.00 12.82
C PHE A 160 -3.03 21.74 12.67
N THR A 161 -2.65 21.08 13.77
CA THR A 161 -1.98 19.76 13.73
C THR A 161 -2.86 18.71 13.04
N TRP A 162 -4.18 18.75 13.27
CA TRP A 162 -5.12 17.90 12.56
C TRP A 162 -5.17 18.18 11.05
N LEU A 163 -5.21 19.46 10.64
CA LEU A 163 -5.15 19.83 9.23
C LEU A 163 -3.87 19.30 8.56
N THR A 164 -2.72 19.48 9.18
CA THR A 164 -1.46 18.91 8.64
C THR A 164 -1.50 17.38 8.58
N GLY A 165 -2.16 16.71 9.53
CA GLY A 165 -2.40 15.26 9.49
C GLY A 165 -3.28 14.83 8.30
N LEU A 166 -4.33 15.61 7.97
CA LEU A 166 -5.16 15.36 6.78
C LEU A 166 -4.37 15.57 5.48
N VAL A 167 -3.52 16.60 5.41
CA VAL A 167 -2.62 16.80 4.26
C VAL A 167 -1.65 15.63 4.13
N LEU A 168 -1.07 15.14 5.24
CA LEU A 168 -0.21 13.97 5.24
C LEU A 168 -0.95 12.70 4.81
N LEU A 169 -2.19 12.50 5.24
CA LEU A 169 -3.03 11.40 4.74
C LEU A 169 -3.17 11.46 3.21
N GLY A 170 -3.49 12.65 2.67
CA GLY A 170 -3.57 12.85 1.22
C GLY A 170 -2.24 12.57 0.50
N LEU A 171 -1.11 13.03 1.06
CA LEU A 171 0.22 12.76 0.51
C LEU A 171 0.59 11.27 0.57
N THR A 172 0.20 10.55 1.64
CA THR A 172 0.39 9.09 1.72
C THR A 172 -0.40 8.37 0.63
N MET A 173 -1.65 8.76 0.40
CA MET A 173 -2.47 8.19 -0.68
C MET A 173 -1.89 8.50 -2.06
N LEU A 174 -1.38 9.72 -2.26
CA LEU A 174 -0.74 10.12 -3.51
C LEU A 174 0.60 9.39 -3.76
N LEU A 175 1.43 9.19 -2.73
CA LEU A 175 2.65 8.40 -2.81
C LEU A 175 2.33 6.97 -3.24
N SER A 176 1.35 6.34 -2.57
CA SER A 176 0.98 4.96 -2.87
C SER A 176 0.38 4.82 -4.27
N PHE A 177 -0.53 5.71 -4.67
CA PHE A 177 -1.14 5.72 -6.01
C PHE A 177 -0.13 5.98 -7.13
N SER A 178 0.77 6.97 -6.94
CA SER A 178 1.76 7.30 -7.97
C SER A 178 2.83 6.23 -8.14
N GLY A 179 3.22 5.56 -7.06
CA GLY A 179 4.16 4.42 -7.09
C GLY A 179 3.54 3.17 -7.69
N TYR A 180 2.22 3.00 -7.55
CA TYR A 180 1.49 1.83 -8.05
C TYR A 180 1.65 1.65 -9.57
N LEU A 181 1.76 2.73 -10.35
CA LEU A 181 1.93 2.68 -11.82
C LEU A 181 3.31 2.15 -12.26
N LEU A 182 4.34 2.31 -11.42
CA LEU A 182 5.74 2.16 -11.84
C LEU A 182 6.13 0.74 -12.30
N PRO A 183 5.60 -0.35 -11.75
CA PRO A 183 5.86 -1.68 -12.28
C PRO A 183 5.44 -1.89 -13.73
N TRP A 184 4.49 -1.08 -14.23
CA TRP A 184 3.97 -1.14 -15.59
C TRP A 184 3.38 -2.52 -15.96
N ASP A 185 2.70 -3.13 -15.00
CA ASP A 185 1.88 -4.32 -15.22
C ASP A 185 0.42 -3.95 -15.50
N GLN A 186 -0.37 -4.96 -15.89
CA GLN A 186 -1.76 -4.80 -16.31
C GLN A 186 -2.65 -4.18 -15.23
N LEU A 187 -2.70 -4.77 -14.03
CA LEU A 187 -3.43 -4.20 -12.90
C LEU A 187 -3.04 -2.75 -12.60
N ALA A 188 -1.75 -2.44 -12.50
CA ALA A 188 -1.27 -1.10 -12.22
C ALA A 188 -1.70 -0.08 -13.29
N TYR A 189 -1.49 -0.42 -14.56
CA TYR A 189 -1.80 0.45 -15.68
C TYR A 189 -3.30 0.79 -15.72
N TRP A 190 -4.16 -0.22 -15.62
CA TRP A 190 -5.61 -0.02 -15.71
C TRP A 190 -6.19 0.62 -14.45
N ALA A 191 -5.73 0.23 -13.25
CA ALA A 191 -6.16 0.86 -12.00
C ALA A 191 -5.86 2.37 -12.00
N VAL A 192 -4.68 2.78 -12.49
CA VAL A 192 -4.30 4.19 -12.57
C VAL A 192 -5.02 4.90 -13.73
N THR A 193 -5.28 4.21 -14.84
CA THR A 193 -6.10 4.75 -15.94
C THR A 193 -7.52 5.06 -15.48
N VAL A 194 -8.17 4.14 -14.76
CA VAL A 194 -9.48 4.37 -14.13
C VAL A 194 -9.40 5.46 -13.06
N GLY A 195 -8.34 5.43 -12.22
CA GLY A 195 -8.12 6.44 -11.20
C GLY A 195 -8.03 7.87 -11.73
N THR A 196 -7.30 8.04 -12.83
CA THR A 196 -7.10 9.36 -13.47
C THR A 196 -8.29 9.79 -14.32
N SER A 197 -9.09 8.88 -14.87
CA SER A 197 -10.30 9.24 -15.63
C SER A 197 -11.40 9.83 -14.74
N MET A 198 -11.35 9.58 -13.42
CA MET A 198 -12.19 10.30 -12.47
C MET A 198 -11.86 11.79 -12.41
N VAL A 199 -10.59 12.17 -12.53
CA VAL A 199 -10.16 13.58 -12.48
C VAL A 199 -10.79 14.37 -13.63
N GLU A 200 -10.97 13.73 -14.78
CA GLU A 200 -11.66 14.31 -15.94
C GLU A 200 -13.11 14.71 -15.63
N ALA A 201 -13.77 13.99 -14.72
CA ALA A 201 -15.14 14.29 -14.31
C ALA A 201 -15.26 15.56 -13.42
N ALA A 202 -14.15 16.21 -13.06
CA ALA A 202 -14.21 17.44 -12.27
C ALA A 202 -14.83 18.60 -13.08
N PRO A 203 -15.83 19.33 -12.52
CA PRO A 203 -16.76 20.21 -13.26
C PRO A 203 -16.17 21.51 -13.86
N VAL A 204 -14.85 21.75 -13.76
CA VAL A 204 -14.24 23.02 -14.23
C VAL A 204 -12.98 22.77 -15.07
N PHE A 205 -11.97 22.14 -14.48
CA PHE A 205 -10.67 21.94 -15.12
C PHE A 205 -10.29 20.45 -15.21
N GLY A 206 -11.28 19.55 -15.20
CA GLY A 206 -11.04 18.11 -15.13
C GLY A 206 -10.25 17.58 -16.31
N GLU A 207 -10.67 17.92 -17.53
CA GLU A 207 -9.99 17.50 -18.77
C GLU A 207 -8.55 18.04 -18.84
N GLN A 208 -8.35 19.33 -18.57
CA GLN A 208 -7.04 19.95 -18.59
C GLN A 208 -6.13 19.38 -17.50
N ALA A 209 -6.66 19.14 -16.30
CA ALA A 209 -5.92 18.49 -15.22
C ALA A 209 -5.53 17.06 -15.59
N ASN A 210 -6.42 16.30 -16.22
CA ASN A 210 -6.14 14.93 -16.66
C ASN A 210 -5.06 14.91 -17.77
N LEU A 211 -5.12 15.82 -18.74
CA LEU A 211 -4.09 15.97 -19.78
C LEU A 211 -2.72 16.39 -19.21
N ILE A 212 -2.70 17.26 -18.19
CA ILE A 212 -1.47 17.62 -17.47
C ILE A 212 -0.95 16.45 -16.64
N LEU A 213 -1.83 15.61 -16.09
CA LEU A 213 -1.40 14.46 -15.30
C LEU A 213 -0.84 13.34 -16.20
N ARG A 214 -1.57 12.98 -17.26
CA ARG A 214 -1.23 11.88 -18.19
C ARG A 214 -0.21 12.27 -19.26
N GLY A 215 -0.15 13.56 -19.63
CA GLY A 215 0.70 14.03 -20.73
C GLY A 215 0.28 13.60 -22.13
N ALA A 216 -0.90 13.00 -22.24
CA ALA A 216 -1.60 12.57 -23.44
C ALA A 216 -3.06 12.22 -23.04
N PRO A 217 -3.97 11.93 -23.99
CA PRO A 217 -5.30 11.42 -23.66
C PRO A 217 -5.25 10.14 -22.83
N ASP A 218 -4.33 9.23 -23.19
CA ASP A 218 -4.08 7.98 -22.49
C ASP A 218 -2.74 8.00 -21.74
N ILE A 219 -2.58 7.10 -20.78
CA ILE A 219 -1.33 6.95 -20.05
C ILE A 219 -0.30 6.27 -20.96
N GLY A 220 0.73 7.00 -21.36
CA GLY A 220 1.85 6.48 -22.15
C GLY A 220 3.20 6.85 -21.54
N ALA A 221 4.23 6.98 -22.37
CA ALA A 221 5.58 7.32 -21.92
C ALA A 221 5.64 8.62 -21.10
N ASN A 222 4.94 9.67 -21.55
CA ASN A 222 4.88 10.94 -20.83
C ASN A 222 4.18 10.81 -19.47
N GLY A 223 3.13 9.99 -19.39
CA GLY A 223 2.40 9.74 -18.15
C GLY A 223 3.26 9.01 -17.15
N LEU A 224 3.90 7.92 -17.57
CA LEU A 224 4.82 7.16 -16.73
C LEU A 224 5.96 8.03 -16.17
N LEU A 225 6.59 8.85 -17.01
CA LEU A 225 7.66 9.75 -16.57
C LEU A 225 7.17 10.78 -15.54
N ARG A 226 5.97 11.34 -15.71
CA ARG A 226 5.37 12.29 -14.76
C ARG A 226 5.01 11.63 -13.43
N PHE A 227 4.45 10.43 -13.47
CA PHE A 227 4.16 9.65 -12.27
C PHE A 227 5.44 9.26 -11.53
N TYR A 228 6.49 8.88 -12.25
CA TYR A 228 7.81 8.65 -11.68
C TYR A 228 8.38 9.90 -11.00
N LEU A 229 8.34 11.08 -11.66
CA LEU A 229 8.74 12.35 -11.05
C LEU A 229 7.91 12.68 -9.80
N LEU A 230 6.59 12.47 -9.88
CA LEU A 230 5.65 12.72 -8.79
C LEU A 230 5.97 11.83 -7.58
N HIS A 231 6.20 10.55 -7.82
CA HIS A 231 6.43 9.55 -6.78
C HIS A 231 7.81 9.68 -6.12
N VAL A 232 8.84 9.91 -6.92
CA VAL A 232 10.24 9.85 -6.45
C VAL A 232 10.73 11.19 -5.90
N VAL A 233 10.25 12.32 -6.45
CA VAL A 233 10.77 13.65 -6.11
C VAL A 233 9.69 14.52 -5.48
N ALA A 234 8.62 14.83 -6.22
CA ALA A 234 7.71 15.90 -5.82
C ALA A 234 6.94 15.56 -4.53
N THR A 235 6.34 14.38 -4.46
CA THR A 235 5.52 13.98 -3.31
C THR A 235 6.35 13.65 -2.06
N PRO A 236 7.50 12.96 -2.14
CA PRO A 236 8.37 12.76 -0.98
C PRO A 236 8.89 14.07 -0.39
N LEU A 237 9.28 15.04 -1.23
CA LEU A 237 9.73 16.35 -0.74
C LEU A 237 8.58 17.13 -0.08
N ALA A 238 7.38 17.10 -0.67
CA ALA A 238 6.19 17.68 -0.05
C ALA A 238 5.88 17.01 1.29
N ALA A 239 5.96 15.68 1.37
CA ALA A 239 5.77 14.92 2.60
C ALA A 239 6.81 15.29 3.65
N ILE A 240 8.10 15.37 3.32
CA ILE A 240 9.16 15.81 4.25
C ILE A 240 8.86 17.21 4.80
N TRP A 241 8.41 18.13 3.94
CA TRP A 241 8.08 19.49 4.34
C TRP A 241 6.90 19.52 5.32
N VAL A 242 5.80 18.84 5.01
CA VAL A 242 4.62 18.79 5.88
C VAL A 242 4.88 17.98 7.15
N ILE A 243 5.63 16.87 7.09
CA ILE A 243 6.07 16.11 8.28
C ILE A 243 6.87 17.02 9.21
N SER A 244 7.76 17.85 8.67
CA SER A 244 8.55 18.81 9.45
C SER A 244 7.66 19.81 10.19
N ILE A 245 6.65 20.38 9.50
CA ILE A 245 5.66 21.29 10.10
C ILE A 245 4.84 20.55 11.17
N HIS A 246 4.37 19.34 10.86
CA HIS A 246 3.55 18.53 11.74
C HIS A 246 4.30 18.19 13.04
N TYR A 247 5.54 17.70 12.93
CA TYR A 247 6.41 17.40 14.06
C TYR A 247 6.77 18.66 14.85
N TYR A 248 7.03 19.78 14.18
CA TYR A 248 7.28 21.06 14.87
C TYR A 248 6.09 21.45 15.75
N LYS A 249 4.86 21.42 15.23
CA LYS A 249 3.64 21.75 16.00
C LYS A 249 3.42 20.80 17.17
N VAL A 250 3.60 19.50 16.96
CA VAL A 250 3.48 18.49 18.03
C VAL A 250 4.56 18.69 19.10
N SER A 251 5.81 18.97 18.69
CA SER A 251 6.95 19.00 19.60
C SER A 251 7.10 20.32 20.34
N ARG A 252 6.78 21.46 19.72
CA ARG A 252 7.09 22.78 20.26
C ARG A 252 5.89 23.51 20.84
N GLU A 253 4.69 23.29 20.31
CA GLU A 253 3.53 24.08 20.71
C GLU A 253 2.60 23.31 21.65
N HIS A 254 2.13 22.12 21.26
CA HIS A 254 0.98 21.51 21.96
C HIS A 254 1.28 20.18 22.67
N GLY A 255 2.43 19.57 22.39
CA GLY A 255 2.75 18.22 22.87
C GLY A 255 1.81 17.14 22.31
N ILE A 256 2.14 15.89 22.62
CA ILE A 256 1.21 14.77 22.42
C ILE A 256 0.13 14.85 23.51
N SER A 257 -1.15 14.81 23.11
CA SER A 257 -2.28 14.78 24.03
C SER A 257 -2.13 13.68 25.10
N LEU A 258 -2.41 13.96 26.37
CA LEU A 258 -2.52 12.92 27.40
C LEU A 258 -3.87 12.17 27.28
N PRO A 259 -4.02 10.99 27.91
CA PRO A 259 -5.31 10.31 27.98
C PRO A 259 -6.41 11.23 28.52
N ALA A 260 -7.56 11.28 27.85
CA ALA A 260 -8.67 12.14 28.25
C ALA A 260 -9.17 11.86 29.67
N SER A 261 -9.05 10.61 30.14
CA SER A 261 -9.32 10.23 31.53
C SER A 261 -8.40 10.90 32.55
N ILE A 262 -7.16 11.25 32.17
CA ILE A 262 -6.20 11.93 33.05
C ILE A 262 -6.39 13.45 33.02
N GLU A 263 -6.62 14.04 31.85
CA GLU A 263 -6.82 15.49 31.72
C GLU A 263 -8.18 15.95 32.25
N GLU A 264 -9.25 15.23 31.93
CA GLU A 264 -10.64 15.64 32.18
C GLU A 264 -11.35 14.78 33.24
N GLY A 265 -10.74 13.66 33.64
CA GLY A 265 -11.32 12.76 34.62
C GLY A 265 -11.03 13.15 36.06
N ASP A 266 -11.88 12.63 36.95
CA ASP A 266 -11.68 12.67 38.39
C ASP A 266 -10.74 11.53 38.80
N VAL A 267 -9.45 11.76 38.59
CA VAL A 267 -8.36 10.85 39.00
C VAL A 267 -7.54 11.53 40.09
N SER A 268 -6.99 10.73 41.01
CA SER A 268 -6.20 11.23 42.13
C SER A 268 -5.09 12.19 41.67
N ALA A 269 -4.79 13.19 42.50
CA ALA A 269 -3.75 14.17 42.21
C ALA A 269 -2.39 13.52 41.94
N GLU A 270 -2.09 12.42 42.63
CA GLU A 270 -0.89 11.62 42.41
C GLU A 270 -0.83 11.03 40.99
N LYS A 271 -1.92 10.44 40.49
CA LYS A 271 -1.95 9.90 39.11
C LYS A 271 -1.75 11.00 38.07
N LYS A 272 -2.32 12.20 38.27
CA LYS A 272 -2.08 13.35 37.38
C LYS A 272 -0.61 13.79 37.42
N ARG A 273 0.01 13.80 38.62
CA ARG A 273 1.42 14.13 38.79
C ARG A 273 2.32 13.15 38.05
N VAL A 274 2.09 11.84 38.20
CA VAL A 274 2.85 10.80 37.51
C VAL A 274 2.70 10.93 35.99
N ALA A 275 1.49 11.14 35.49
CA ALA A 275 1.26 11.30 34.05
C ALA A 275 1.95 12.55 33.45
N LYS A 276 2.08 13.63 34.23
CA LYS A 276 2.78 14.86 33.83
C LYS A 276 4.27 14.85 34.12
N GLN A 277 4.80 13.76 34.68
CA GLN A 277 6.23 13.62 34.89
C GLN A 277 6.95 13.66 33.53
N ARG A 278 8.07 14.38 33.49
CA ARG A 278 8.88 14.51 32.27
C ARG A 278 9.76 13.28 32.11
N ILE A 279 9.71 12.70 30.91
CA ILE A 279 10.63 11.67 30.44
C ILE A 279 11.49 12.32 29.37
N ASP A 280 12.81 12.26 29.53
CA ASP A 280 13.74 12.85 28.57
C ASP A 280 13.73 12.06 27.27
N PHE A 281 13.85 12.77 26.14
CA PHE A 281 13.91 12.14 24.83
C PHE A 281 15.21 11.34 24.68
N ILE A 282 16.34 11.91 25.11
CA ILE A 282 17.63 11.23 25.16
C ILE A 282 18.04 11.12 26.64
N PRO A 283 18.36 9.92 27.15
CA PRO A 283 18.51 8.66 26.43
C PRO A 283 17.22 7.83 26.32
N ASP A 284 16.22 8.09 27.17
CA ASP A 284 15.15 7.12 27.45
C ASP A 284 14.26 6.81 26.25
N LEU A 285 13.60 7.82 25.69
CA LEU A 285 12.64 7.61 24.60
C LEU A 285 13.32 7.20 23.29
N LEU A 286 14.48 7.78 22.99
CA LEU A 286 15.25 7.48 21.79
C LEU A 286 15.73 6.01 21.79
N SER A 287 16.19 5.50 22.93
CA SER A 287 16.61 4.09 23.03
C SER A 287 15.44 3.15 22.74
N HIS A 288 14.25 3.48 23.24
CA HIS A 288 13.03 2.72 22.96
C HIS A 288 12.60 2.83 21.48
N GLU A 289 12.68 4.02 20.88
CA GLU A 289 12.38 4.20 19.44
C GLU A 289 13.38 3.46 18.53
N VAL A 290 14.67 3.44 18.88
CA VAL A 290 15.68 2.64 18.16
C VAL A 290 15.38 1.15 18.29
N PHE A 291 15.05 0.67 19.49
CA PHE A 291 14.62 -0.72 19.69
C PHE A 291 13.40 -1.06 18.82
N LEU A 292 12.36 -0.22 18.83
CA LEU A 292 11.17 -0.43 18.00
C LEU A 292 11.46 -0.36 16.50
N THR A 293 12.42 0.48 16.08
CA THR A 293 12.88 0.55 14.68
C THR A 293 13.56 -0.75 14.27
N CYS A 294 14.50 -1.24 15.09
CA CYS A 294 15.18 -2.51 14.83
C CYS A 294 14.20 -3.68 14.82
N LEU A 295 13.27 -3.72 15.78
CA LEU A 295 12.23 -4.73 15.83
C LEU A 295 11.30 -4.66 14.62
N GLY A 296 10.88 -3.45 14.22
CA GLY A 296 10.03 -3.22 13.05
C GLY A 296 10.71 -3.69 11.76
N LEU A 297 11.97 -3.34 11.54
CA LEU A 297 12.75 -3.82 10.40
C LEU A 297 12.91 -5.34 10.42
N PHE A 298 13.23 -5.91 11.59
CA PHE A 298 13.35 -7.35 11.75
C PHE A 298 12.06 -8.07 11.39
N LEU A 299 10.91 -7.60 11.91
CA LEU A 299 9.59 -8.17 11.60
C LEU A 299 9.21 -8.00 10.13
N LEU A 300 9.56 -6.87 9.50
CA LEU A 300 9.30 -6.62 8.09
C LEU A 300 10.09 -7.61 7.21
N VAL A 301 11.37 -7.79 7.48
CA VAL A 301 12.22 -8.78 6.80
C VAL A 301 11.73 -10.20 7.06
N LEU A 302 11.32 -10.51 8.28
CA LEU A 302 10.76 -11.81 8.64
C LEU A 302 9.47 -12.11 7.89
N ALA A 303 8.57 -11.12 7.78
CA ALA A 303 7.31 -11.25 7.06
C ALA A 303 7.52 -11.53 5.56
N VAL A 304 8.51 -10.88 4.94
CA VAL A 304 8.84 -11.14 3.53
C VAL A 304 9.54 -12.49 3.36
N THR A 305 10.53 -12.80 4.19
CA THR A 305 11.38 -13.99 4.00
C THR A 305 10.75 -15.29 4.48
N LEU A 306 10.18 -15.31 5.69
CA LEU A 306 9.54 -16.51 6.24
C LEU A 306 8.03 -16.53 6.05
N GLY A 307 7.39 -15.36 5.95
CA GLY A 307 5.96 -15.26 5.68
C GLY A 307 5.58 -15.49 4.23
N GLY A 308 6.58 -15.63 3.33
CA GLY A 308 6.35 -15.92 1.90
C GLY A 308 5.68 -14.78 1.14
N TYR A 309 5.64 -13.56 1.69
CA TYR A 309 5.06 -12.42 0.99
C TYR A 309 5.88 -12.11 -0.26
N SER A 310 5.19 -12.03 -1.40
CA SER A 310 5.75 -11.61 -2.67
C SER A 310 4.87 -10.50 -3.23
N ALA A 311 5.46 -9.36 -3.55
CA ALA A 311 4.70 -8.26 -4.14
C ALA A 311 4.12 -8.72 -5.50
N PRO A 312 2.79 -8.60 -5.72
CA PRO A 312 2.17 -8.99 -6.97
C PRO A 312 2.82 -8.31 -8.17
N LEU A 313 2.98 -9.02 -9.28
CA LEU A 313 3.43 -8.51 -10.56
C LEU A 313 2.66 -9.26 -11.64
N GLU A 314 1.77 -8.57 -12.34
CA GLU A 314 1.01 -9.18 -13.45
C GLU A 314 1.82 -9.19 -14.74
N SER A 315 1.21 -9.55 -15.87
CA SER A 315 1.88 -9.43 -17.15
C SER A 315 2.08 -7.96 -17.54
N VAL A 316 2.98 -7.72 -18.49
CA VAL A 316 3.27 -6.38 -18.98
C VAL A 316 2.00 -5.69 -19.48
N ALA A 317 1.84 -4.41 -19.13
CA ALA A 317 0.69 -3.62 -19.52
C ALA A 317 0.43 -3.66 -21.04
N ASN A 318 -0.80 -4.00 -21.42
CA ASN A 318 -1.32 -3.93 -22.77
C ASN A 318 -2.49 -2.94 -22.81
N PRO A 319 -2.29 -1.71 -23.32
CA PRO A 319 -3.33 -0.69 -23.41
C PRO A 319 -4.56 -1.09 -24.25
N GLN A 320 -4.48 -2.16 -25.05
CA GLN A 320 -5.57 -2.63 -25.90
C GLN A 320 -6.42 -3.73 -25.25
N VAL A 321 -6.02 -4.22 -24.07
CA VAL A 321 -6.69 -5.33 -23.38
C VAL A 321 -6.90 -4.94 -21.93
N THR A 322 -8.15 -4.62 -21.58
CA THR A 322 -8.56 -4.28 -20.21
C THR A 322 -8.93 -5.54 -19.44
N PRO A 323 -8.23 -5.85 -18.33
CA PRO A 323 -8.57 -6.99 -17.48
C PRO A 323 -10.01 -6.89 -16.97
N MET A 324 -10.74 -8.01 -17.03
CA MET A 324 -12.12 -8.07 -16.56
C MET A 324 -12.26 -7.67 -15.09
N ASP A 325 -11.38 -8.17 -14.23
CA ASP A 325 -11.40 -7.94 -12.77
C ASP A 325 -10.43 -6.83 -12.35
N THR A 326 -10.40 -5.71 -13.10
CA THR A 326 -9.55 -4.56 -12.71
C THR A 326 -10.04 -3.97 -11.38
N GLU A 327 -9.18 -4.03 -10.35
CA GLU A 327 -9.46 -3.46 -9.04
C GLU A 327 -8.54 -2.29 -8.70
N ALA A 328 -9.09 -1.32 -7.97
CA ALA A 328 -8.29 -0.30 -7.30
C ALA A 328 -7.49 -0.94 -6.16
N PRO A 329 -6.37 -0.35 -5.75
CA PRO A 329 -5.70 -0.73 -4.51
C PRO A 329 -6.68 -0.73 -3.32
N TRP A 330 -6.51 -1.65 -2.36
CA TRP A 330 -7.52 -1.92 -1.33
C TRP A 330 -7.96 -0.71 -0.50
N TYR A 331 -7.07 0.25 -0.29
CA TYR A 331 -7.35 1.51 0.43
C TYR A 331 -8.24 2.48 -0.37
N PHE A 332 -8.51 2.19 -1.64
CA PHE A 332 -9.46 2.88 -2.51
C PHE A 332 -10.69 2.04 -2.87
N TRP A 333 -10.83 0.81 -2.38
CA TRP A 333 -12.02 -0.01 -2.65
C TRP A 333 -13.32 0.69 -2.23
N TRP A 334 -13.33 1.48 -1.16
CA TRP A 334 -14.51 2.23 -0.76
C TRP A 334 -14.95 3.24 -1.84
N LEU A 335 -14.00 3.85 -2.54
CA LEU A 335 -14.28 4.79 -3.63
C LEU A 335 -14.78 4.02 -4.85
N GLN A 336 -14.16 2.89 -5.19
CA GLN A 336 -14.65 2.00 -6.25
C GLN A 336 -16.08 1.50 -5.96
N GLY A 337 -16.37 1.12 -4.72
CA GLY A 337 -17.71 0.74 -4.26
C GLY A 337 -18.73 1.86 -4.43
N MET A 338 -18.34 3.11 -4.15
CA MET A 338 -19.20 4.27 -4.40
C MET A 338 -19.45 4.51 -5.88
N LEU A 339 -18.45 4.35 -6.75
CA LEU A 339 -18.61 4.54 -8.20
C LEU A 339 -19.62 3.56 -8.81
N LYS A 340 -19.83 2.40 -8.18
CA LYS A 340 -20.84 1.42 -8.60
C LYS A 340 -22.27 1.84 -8.23
N LEU A 341 -22.44 2.85 -7.37
CA LEU A 341 -23.76 3.31 -6.90
C LEU A 341 -24.37 4.43 -7.76
N GLY A 342 -23.61 5.05 -8.67
CA GLY A 342 -24.14 6.13 -9.48
C GLY A 342 -23.08 6.86 -10.29
N ASP A 343 -23.42 8.07 -10.71
CA ASP A 343 -22.57 8.88 -11.59
C ASP A 343 -21.17 9.15 -11.01
N LYS A 344 -20.15 9.04 -11.87
CA LYS A 344 -18.74 9.21 -11.50
C LYS A 344 -18.41 10.60 -10.97
N THR A 345 -19.11 11.65 -11.41
CA THR A 345 -18.90 13.03 -10.93
C THR A 345 -19.40 13.17 -9.50
N ILE A 346 -20.60 12.64 -9.23
CA ILE A 346 -21.22 12.72 -7.90
C ILE A 346 -20.45 11.83 -6.91
N MET A 347 -20.29 10.56 -7.25
CA MET A 347 -19.71 9.55 -6.36
C MET A 347 -18.20 9.64 -6.26
N GLY A 348 -17.51 9.95 -7.36
CA GLY A 348 -16.05 9.99 -7.43
C GLY A 348 -15.44 11.34 -7.04
N ILE A 349 -16.14 12.46 -7.25
CA ILE A 349 -15.59 13.81 -7.05
C ILE A 349 -16.32 14.59 -5.96
N ILE A 350 -17.63 14.79 -6.10
CA ILE A 350 -18.38 15.69 -5.21
C ILE A 350 -18.42 15.14 -3.78
N ILE A 351 -18.87 13.90 -3.59
CA ILE A 351 -19.01 13.33 -2.24
C ILE A 351 -17.66 13.18 -1.52
N PRO A 352 -16.58 12.63 -2.13
CA PRO A 352 -15.27 12.59 -1.50
C PRO A 352 -14.73 13.97 -1.15
N THR A 353 -14.96 14.98 -2.00
CA THR A 353 -14.56 16.37 -1.71
C THR A 353 -15.30 16.92 -0.50
N ILE A 354 -16.62 16.68 -0.40
CA ILE A 354 -17.41 17.06 0.78
C ILE A 354 -16.92 16.33 2.03
N LEU A 355 -16.58 15.04 1.93
CA LEU A 355 -16.05 14.27 3.05
C LEU A 355 -14.74 14.88 3.58
N VAL A 356 -13.81 15.21 2.69
CA VAL A 356 -12.55 15.88 3.06
C VAL A 356 -12.83 17.26 3.67
N ALA A 357 -13.75 18.05 3.10
CA ALA A 357 -14.13 19.35 3.63
C ALA A 357 -14.74 19.25 5.04
N VAL A 358 -15.58 18.24 5.30
CA VAL A 358 -16.13 17.95 6.63
C VAL A 358 -15.01 17.57 7.61
N LEU A 359 -14.04 16.76 7.21
CA LEU A 359 -12.89 16.40 8.05
C LEU A 359 -12.03 17.63 8.37
N VAL A 360 -11.79 18.53 7.41
CA VAL A 360 -11.08 19.80 7.64
C VAL A 360 -11.85 20.68 8.62
N ALA A 361 -13.17 20.78 8.46
CA ALA A 361 -14.03 21.58 9.32
C ALA A 361 -14.32 20.94 10.69
N LEU A 362 -13.98 19.67 10.89
CA LEU A 362 -14.32 18.88 12.07
C LEU A 362 -13.94 19.54 13.42
N PRO A 363 -12.74 20.14 13.59
CA PRO A 363 -12.39 20.82 14.85
C PRO A 363 -13.32 21.99 15.20
N TYR A 364 -14.00 22.57 14.19
CA TYR A 364 -14.88 23.72 14.32
C TYR A 364 -16.36 23.30 14.43
N ILE A 365 -16.73 22.17 13.81
CA ILE A 365 -18.09 21.60 13.87
C ILE A 365 -18.33 20.89 15.21
N ASP A 366 -17.33 20.14 15.71
CA ASP A 366 -17.46 19.44 16.99
C ASP A 366 -17.24 20.39 18.18
N ARG A 367 -18.32 21.09 18.56
CA ARG A 367 -18.38 22.07 19.66
C ARG A 367 -18.31 21.46 21.06
N ASN A 368 -18.35 20.13 21.21
CA ASN A 368 -18.31 19.50 22.52
C ASN A 368 -16.97 19.80 23.22
N PRO A 369 -16.94 20.38 24.44
CA PRO A 369 -15.68 20.76 25.08
C PRO A 369 -14.87 19.56 25.61
N TYR A 370 -15.50 18.39 25.79
CA TYR A 370 -14.86 17.18 26.28
C TYR A 370 -14.17 16.41 25.16
N ARG A 371 -13.11 15.67 25.50
CA ARG A 371 -12.44 14.70 24.61
C ARG A 371 -12.82 13.26 24.91
N ARG A 372 -13.21 12.96 26.16
CA ARG A 372 -13.54 11.59 26.60
C ARG A 372 -14.71 11.02 25.77
N LEU A 373 -14.53 9.78 25.27
CA LEU A 373 -15.49 9.06 24.41
C LEU A 373 -16.92 9.07 24.95
N VAL A 374 -17.10 8.69 26.22
CA VAL A 374 -18.43 8.61 26.88
C VAL A 374 -19.16 9.96 26.91
N LYS A 375 -18.42 11.08 26.91
CA LYS A 375 -18.99 12.43 26.92
C LYS A 375 -19.25 12.97 25.50
N ARG A 376 -18.95 12.21 24.45
CA ARG A 376 -19.10 12.60 23.03
C ARG A 376 -19.90 11.55 22.21
N PRO A 377 -21.07 11.09 22.69
CA PRO A 377 -21.77 9.96 22.05
C PRO A 377 -22.09 10.22 20.57
N VAL A 378 -22.49 11.45 20.21
CA VAL A 378 -22.81 11.82 18.81
C VAL A 378 -21.58 11.72 17.91
N ALA A 379 -20.45 12.35 18.27
CA ALA A 379 -19.24 12.29 17.46
C ALA A 379 -18.70 10.85 17.34
N VAL A 380 -18.79 10.07 18.42
CA VAL A 380 -18.40 8.65 18.41
C VAL A 380 -19.32 7.84 17.50
N ALA A 381 -20.64 8.03 17.58
CA ALA A 381 -21.61 7.34 16.73
C ALA A 381 -21.40 7.67 15.24
N VAL A 382 -21.18 8.95 14.90
CA VAL A 382 -20.86 9.37 13.52
C VAL A 382 -19.57 8.71 13.03
N GLY A 383 -18.53 8.66 13.88
CA GLY A 383 -17.27 8.01 13.53
C GLY A 383 -17.44 6.50 13.31
N ILE A 384 -18.20 5.81 14.16
CA ILE A 384 -18.49 4.37 14.01
C ILE A 384 -19.30 4.13 12.74
N LEU A 385 -20.34 4.93 12.49
CA LEU A 385 -21.14 4.82 11.28
C LEU A 385 -20.29 5.03 10.02
N ALA A 386 -19.45 6.07 10.00
CA ALA A 386 -18.53 6.31 8.89
C ALA A 386 -17.58 5.14 8.65
N MET A 387 -17.09 4.50 9.72
CA MET A 387 -16.25 3.30 9.61
C MET A 387 -17.02 2.09 9.05
N LEU A 388 -18.25 1.85 9.53
CA LEU A 388 -19.09 0.78 9.01
C LEU A 388 -19.44 1.01 7.53
N THR A 389 -19.76 2.25 7.16
CA THR A 389 -19.99 2.64 5.76
C THR A 389 -18.74 2.45 4.92
N LEU A 390 -17.55 2.84 5.40
CA LEU A 390 -16.31 2.64 4.67
C LEU A 390 -16.02 1.15 4.45
N VAL A 391 -16.23 0.30 5.46
CA VAL A 391 -16.07 -1.16 5.34
C VAL A 391 -17.09 -1.75 4.35
N MET A 392 -18.36 -1.34 4.44
CA MET A 392 -19.41 -1.77 3.52
C MET A 392 -19.08 -1.38 2.08
N LEU A 393 -18.69 -0.12 1.84
CA LEU A 393 -18.31 0.37 0.53
C LEU A 393 -17.05 -0.33 0.01
N SER A 394 -16.05 -0.60 0.86
CA SER A 394 -14.87 -1.38 0.46
C SER A 394 -15.26 -2.80 0.04
N TYR A 395 -16.20 -3.43 0.75
CA TYR A 395 -16.70 -4.76 0.39
C TYR A 395 -17.45 -4.75 -0.96
N MET A 396 -18.27 -3.73 -1.21
CA MET A 396 -18.91 -3.50 -2.52
C MET A 396 -17.90 -3.10 -3.61
N GLY A 397 -16.74 -2.61 -3.21
CA GLY A 397 -15.62 -2.28 -4.10
C GLY A 397 -15.02 -3.50 -4.77
N LEU A 398 -15.14 -4.70 -4.16
CA LEU A 398 -14.57 -5.93 -4.69
C LEU A 398 -15.09 -6.28 -6.11
N PRO A 399 -14.28 -6.93 -6.97
CA PRO A 399 -14.66 -7.26 -8.35
C PRO A 399 -15.99 -8.01 -8.47
N GLN A 400 -16.27 -8.90 -7.51
CA GLN A 400 -17.49 -9.70 -7.43
C GLN A 400 -18.80 -8.89 -7.39
N TRP A 401 -18.73 -7.60 -7.06
CA TRP A 401 -19.88 -6.70 -6.95
C TRP A 401 -19.71 -5.56 -7.95
N GLY A 402 -19.98 -5.68 -9.25
CA GLY A 402 -20.10 -4.44 -10.06
C GLY A 402 -19.90 -4.48 -11.56
N ILE A 403 -19.54 -5.59 -12.19
CA ILE A 403 -19.68 -5.78 -13.63
C ILE A 403 -19.99 -7.27 -13.85
N GLU A 404 -21.26 -7.61 -14.07
CA GLU A 404 -21.59 -8.94 -14.59
C GLU A 404 -21.15 -8.98 -16.04
N ALA A 405 -19.92 -9.43 -16.29
CA ALA A 405 -19.55 -9.85 -17.63
C ALA A 405 -20.53 -10.95 -18.07
N ASN A 406 -20.85 -10.99 -19.38
CA ASN A 406 -21.69 -12.06 -19.92
C ASN A 406 -21.24 -13.42 -19.36
N PRO A 407 -22.14 -14.30 -18.87
CA PRO A 407 -21.74 -15.55 -18.23
C PRO A 407 -20.76 -16.38 -19.07
N ALA A 408 -20.89 -16.39 -20.40
CA ALA A 408 -19.96 -17.08 -21.28
C ALA A 408 -18.54 -16.48 -21.22
N THR A 409 -18.45 -15.14 -21.21
CA THR A 409 -17.18 -14.42 -21.04
C THR A 409 -16.58 -14.70 -19.67
N ARG A 410 -17.39 -14.68 -18.59
CA ARG A 410 -16.93 -14.98 -17.23
C ARG A 410 -16.41 -16.40 -17.10
N ILE A 411 -17.13 -17.39 -17.61
CA ILE A 411 -16.72 -18.80 -17.53
C ILE A 411 -15.38 -19.00 -18.23
N VAL A 412 -15.24 -18.55 -19.47
CA VAL A 412 -13.99 -18.72 -20.22
C VAL A 412 -12.83 -18.00 -19.53
N GLN A 413 -13.08 -16.84 -18.93
CA GLN A 413 -12.06 -16.06 -18.21
C GLN A 413 -11.69 -16.65 -16.85
N ASP A 414 -12.63 -17.24 -16.11
CA ASP A 414 -12.30 -17.98 -14.89
C ASP A 414 -11.44 -19.22 -15.19
N MET A 415 -11.64 -19.86 -16.35
CA MET A 415 -10.83 -21.00 -16.79
C MET A 415 -9.47 -20.57 -17.37
N MET A 416 -9.46 -19.45 -18.09
CA MET A 416 -8.32 -18.88 -18.80
C MET A 416 -8.28 -17.37 -18.58
N PRO A 417 -7.81 -16.88 -17.42
CA PRO A 417 -7.86 -15.46 -17.07
C PRO A 417 -6.83 -14.65 -17.88
N GLU A 418 -7.15 -13.37 -18.18
CA GLU A 418 -6.24 -12.46 -18.91
C GLU A 418 -4.90 -12.38 -18.23
N GLU A 419 -4.96 -12.20 -16.92
CA GLU A 419 -3.82 -12.05 -16.03
C GLU A 419 -3.81 -13.20 -15.01
N GLY A 420 -2.61 -13.64 -14.62
CA GLY A 420 -2.42 -14.71 -13.63
C GLY A 420 -2.40 -16.15 -14.20
N GLN A 421 -2.44 -17.12 -13.29
CA GLN A 421 -2.55 -18.54 -13.60
C GLN A 421 -4.01 -18.96 -13.46
N GLY A 422 -4.58 -19.56 -14.50
CA GLY A 422 -5.91 -20.16 -14.46
C GLY A 422 -5.83 -21.68 -14.56
N PRO A 423 -6.93 -22.40 -14.27
CA PRO A 423 -6.98 -23.86 -14.26
C PRO A 423 -6.39 -24.51 -15.51
N VAL A 424 -6.63 -23.92 -16.70
CA VAL A 424 -6.12 -24.48 -17.97
C VAL A 424 -4.59 -24.40 -18.07
N ARG A 425 -3.94 -23.42 -17.43
CA ARG A 425 -2.47 -23.30 -17.41
C ARG A 425 -1.80 -24.28 -16.46
N GLU A 426 -2.52 -24.78 -15.46
CA GLU A 426 -2.03 -25.75 -14.48
C GLU A 426 -1.93 -27.17 -15.06
N ILE A 427 -2.60 -27.44 -16.19
CA ILE A 427 -2.57 -28.74 -16.84
C ILE A 427 -1.13 -29.05 -17.30
N PRO A 428 -0.56 -30.19 -16.87
CA PRO A 428 0.74 -30.65 -17.34
C PRO A 428 0.77 -30.81 -18.87
N TYR A 429 1.90 -30.48 -19.50
CA TYR A 429 2.00 -30.46 -20.97
C TYR A 429 1.72 -31.83 -21.61
N ASP A 430 2.14 -32.90 -20.94
CA ASP A 430 1.93 -34.31 -21.33
C ASP A 430 0.47 -34.74 -21.28
N GLN A 431 -0.34 -34.11 -20.41
CA GLN A 431 -1.76 -34.39 -20.28
C GLN A 431 -2.63 -33.65 -21.29
N LEU A 432 -2.13 -32.60 -21.94
CA LEU A 432 -2.84 -31.84 -22.97
C LEU A 432 -2.92 -32.65 -24.28
N GLN A 433 -3.81 -33.65 -24.34
CA GLN A 433 -4.03 -34.42 -25.57
C GLN A 433 -4.73 -33.56 -26.64
N ALA A 434 -4.25 -33.65 -27.88
CA ALA A 434 -4.87 -32.92 -28.99
C ALA A 434 -6.26 -33.51 -29.31
N GLY A 435 -7.25 -32.64 -29.46
CA GLY A 435 -8.64 -33.05 -29.62
C GLY A 435 -9.62 -31.89 -29.47
N ALA A 436 -10.88 -32.15 -29.82
CA ALA A 436 -12.00 -31.24 -29.60
C ALA A 436 -12.94 -31.88 -28.58
N TYR A 437 -13.09 -31.25 -27.43
CA TYR A 437 -13.87 -31.73 -26.30
C TYR A 437 -15.09 -30.83 -26.13
N GLU A 438 -16.28 -31.38 -26.31
CA GLU A 438 -17.55 -30.65 -26.30
C GLU A 438 -18.34 -30.97 -25.04
N VAL A 439 -18.80 -29.92 -24.34
CA VAL A 439 -19.59 -30.05 -23.11
C VAL A 439 -20.92 -30.74 -23.42
N GLY A 440 -21.28 -31.74 -22.62
CA GLY A 440 -22.50 -32.54 -22.81
C GLY A 440 -22.38 -33.67 -23.83
N VAL A 441 -21.35 -33.67 -24.69
CA VAL A 441 -21.09 -34.74 -25.68
C VAL A 441 -19.91 -35.60 -25.25
N THR A 442 -18.80 -34.98 -24.88
CA THR A 442 -17.59 -35.69 -24.47
C THR A 442 -17.72 -36.14 -23.00
N PRO A 443 -17.54 -37.42 -22.70
CA PRO A 443 -17.52 -37.89 -21.32
C PRO A 443 -16.32 -37.27 -20.59
N GLY A 444 -16.54 -36.65 -19.43
CA GLY A 444 -15.48 -36.05 -18.60
C GLY A 444 -14.56 -37.06 -17.91
N THR A 445 -14.52 -38.31 -18.38
CA THR A 445 -13.66 -39.40 -17.88
C THR A 445 -13.09 -40.16 -19.07
N ARG A 446 -11.85 -40.65 -18.94
CA ARG A 446 -11.09 -41.34 -20.00
C ARG A 446 -10.85 -40.48 -21.24
N MET A 447 -10.55 -39.19 -21.04
CA MET A 447 -10.27 -38.26 -22.14
C MET A 447 -8.94 -38.55 -22.83
N CYS A 448 -8.03 -39.26 -22.14
CA CYS A 448 -6.69 -39.58 -22.63
C CYS A 448 -6.43 -41.09 -22.63
N PRO A 449 -7.04 -41.85 -23.56
CA PRO A 449 -6.89 -43.31 -23.62
C PRO A 449 -5.47 -43.76 -24.00
N ASN A 450 -4.65 -42.85 -24.54
CA ASN A 450 -3.29 -43.13 -25.00
C ASN A 450 -2.21 -42.93 -23.91
N LEU A 451 -2.61 -42.51 -22.69
CA LEU A 451 -1.69 -42.32 -21.56
C LEU A 451 -1.93 -43.40 -20.50
N ASP A 452 -0.87 -44.11 -20.11
CA ASP A 452 -0.94 -45.21 -19.13
C ASP A 452 -1.47 -44.77 -17.75
N PHE A 453 -1.26 -43.50 -17.39
CA PHE A 453 -1.72 -42.87 -16.15
C PHE A 453 -2.96 -41.98 -16.32
N GLY A 454 -3.51 -41.89 -17.54
CA GLY A 454 -4.62 -40.98 -17.86
C GLY A 454 -4.22 -39.50 -17.86
N CYS A 455 -5.20 -38.61 -17.72
CA CYS A 455 -5.00 -37.17 -17.63
C CYS A 455 -5.91 -36.51 -16.59
N PRO A 456 -5.70 -36.80 -15.30
CA PRO A 456 -6.62 -36.37 -14.24
C PRO A 456 -6.76 -34.85 -14.14
N GLU A 457 -5.71 -34.08 -14.44
CA GLU A 457 -5.74 -32.61 -14.41
C GLU A 457 -6.55 -32.06 -15.59
N LEU A 458 -6.37 -32.60 -16.80
CA LEU A 458 -7.21 -32.22 -17.96
C LEU A 458 -8.68 -32.59 -17.72
N GLU A 459 -8.94 -33.79 -17.21
CA GLU A 459 -10.30 -34.25 -16.87
C GLU A 459 -10.93 -33.36 -15.78
N GLY A 460 -10.16 -33.00 -14.75
CA GLY A 460 -10.60 -32.10 -13.69
C GLY A 460 -10.96 -30.70 -14.21
N VAL A 461 -10.09 -30.12 -15.05
CA VAL A 461 -10.34 -28.80 -15.65
C VAL A 461 -11.53 -28.83 -16.60
N PHE A 462 -11.69 -29.88 -17.42
CA PHE A 462 -12.84 -30.01 -18.31
C PHE A 462 -14.16 -30.27 -17.56
N ALA A 463 -14.11 -31.04 -16.46
CA ALA A 463 -15.26 -31.25 -15.59
C ALA A 463 -15.70 -29.94 -14.92
N GLU A 464 -14.75 -29.13 -14.46
CA GLU A 464 -15.03 -27.79 -13.91
C GLU A 464 -15.61 -26.85 -14.98
N TYR A 465 -15.06 -26.85 -16.20
CA TYR A 465 -15.63 -26.09 -17.32
C TYR A 465 -17.08 -26.50 -17.60
N SER A 466 -17.33 -27.82 -17.68
CA SER A 466 -18.67 -28.38 -17.91
C SER A 466 -19.66 -28.02 -16.81
N ARG A 467 -19.22 -28.07 -15.54
CA ARG A 467 -20.05 -27.68 -14.38
C ARG A 467 -20.46 -26.22 -14.46
N ARG A 468 -19.53 -25.32 -14.76
CA ARG A 468 -19.80 -23.88 -14.88
C ARG A 468 -20.75 -23.55 -16.03
N VAL A 469 -20.60 -24.23 -17.16
CA VAL A 469 -21.52 -24.10 -18.30
C VAL A 469 -22.93 -24.55 -17.92
N ALA A 470 -23.06 -25.69 -17.25
CA ALA A 470 -24.35 -26.20 -16.78
C ALA A 470 -25.00 -25.27 -15.73
N GLU A 471 -24.22 -24.68 -14.84
CA GLU A 471 -24.70 -23.68 -13.88
C GLU A 471 -25.21 -22.41 -14.56
N ALA A 472 -24.50 -21.90 -15.57
CA ALA A 472 -24.94 -20.73 -16.33
C ALA A 472 -26.23 -21.00 -17.13
N GLU A 473 -26.39 -22.21 -17.67
CA GLU A 473 -27.63 -22.63 -18.33
C GLU A 473 -28.83 -22.64 -17.35
N GLN A 474 -28.62 -23.06 -16.10
CA GLN A 474 -29.68 -23.06 -15.08
C GLN A 474 -30.11 -21.65 -14.65
N ILE A 475 -29.19 -20.68 -14.67
CA ILE A 475 -29.49 -19.29 -14.33
C ILE A 475 -30.33 -18.63 -15.44
N GLY A 476 -30.29 -19.15 -16.67
CA GLY A 476 -31.17 -18.75 -17.78
C GLY A 476 -30.81 -17.42 -18.45
N VAL A 477 -29.66 -16.84 -18.13
CA VAL A 477 -29.17 -15.56 -18.73
C VAL A 477 -28.60 -15.78 -20.13
N ILE A 478 -28.11 -16.98 -20.44
CA ILE A 478 -27.68 -17.39 -21.78
C ILE A 478 -28.34 -18.74 -22.13
N THR A 479 -28.74 -18.91 -23.39
CA THR A 479 -29.45 -20.09 -23.89
C THR A 479 -28.74 -20.68 -25.13
N ASP A 480 -29.11 -21.90 -25.52
CA ASP A 480 -28.51 -22.63 -26.67
C ASP A 480 -26.96 -22.68 -26.64
N ILE A 481 -26.41 -23.01 -25.47
CA ILE A 481 -24.96 -22.96 -25.23
C ILE A 481 -24.26 -24.13 -25.93
N GLN A 482 -23.29 -23.81 -26.79
CA GLN A 482 -22.33 -24.76 -27.34
C GLN A 482 -20.95 -24.38 -26.83
N ALA A 483 -20.42 -25.18 -25.90
CA ALA A 483 -19.14 -24.95 -25.23
C ALA A 483 -18.12 -26.02 -25.65
N LEU A 484 -16.96 -25.57 -26.13
CA LEU A 484 -15.92 -26.41 -26.72
C LEU A 484 -14.55 -26.05 -26.16
N MET A 485 -13.77 -27.07 -25.81
CA MET A 485 -12.34 -26.99 -25.55
C MET A 485 -11.58 -27.68 -26.68
N VAL A 486 -10.76 -26.92 -27.42
CA VAL A 486 -9.95 -27.44 -28.52
C VAL A 486 -8.48 -27.37 -28.13
N ILE A 487 -7.78 -28.49 -28.21
CA ILE A 487 -6.34 -28.58 -28.00
C ILE A 487 -5.70 -28.97 -29.34
N GLU A 488 -4.81 -28.11 -29.83
CA GLU A 488 -4.12 -28.27 -31.10
C GLU A 488 -2.60 -28.35 -30.86
N ASP A 489 -1.92 -29.30 -31.50
CA ASP A 489 -0.46 -29.29 -31.61
C ASP A 489 -0.06 -28.22 -32.64
N TRP A 490 0.18 -26.99 -32.17
CA TRP A 490 0.39 -25.82 -33.03
C TRP A 490 1.77 -25.80 -33.68
N GLN A 491 2.81 -26.11 -32.89
CA GLN A 491 4.19 -26.29 -33.34
C GLN A 491 4.86 -27.40 -32.53
N GLN A 492 6.08 -27.78 -32.90
CA GLN A 492 6.88 -28.70 -32.08
C GLN A 492 7.02 -28.13 -30.67
N ASP A 493 6.66 -28.94 -29.66
CA ASP A 493 6.70 -28.58 -28.24
C ASP A 493 5.80 -27.37 -27.83
N LEU A 494 4.85 -26.96 -28.69
CA LEU A 494 3.89 -25.88 -28.43
C LEU A 494 2.46 -26.30 -28.74
N LYS A 495 1.61 -26.31 -27.71
CA LYS A 495 0.18 -26.56 -27.83
C LYS A 495 -0.61 -25.26 -27.76
N LYS A 496 -1.67 -25.18 -28.56
CA LYS A 496 -2.66 -24.10 -28.50
C LYS A 496 -3.95 -24.67 -27.92
N ILE A 497 -4.43 -24.05 -26.86
CA ILE A 497 -5.67 -24.44 -26.18
C ILE A 497 -6.67 -23.33 -26.40
N THR A 498 -7.85 -23.66 -26.93
CA THR A 498 -8.92 -22.72 -27.24
C THR A 498 -10.18 -23.12 -26.48
N LEU A 499 -10.71 -22.22 -25.66
CA LEU A 499 -12.08 -22.32 -25.15
C LEU A 499 -12.97 -21.45 -26.01
N ARG A 500 -14.04 -22.03 -26.54
CA ARG A 500 -15.03 -21.34 -27.36
C ARG A 500 -16.41 -21.63 -26.80
N MET A 501 -17.18 -20.56 -26.60
CA MET A 501 -18.59 -20.62 -26.26
C MET A 501 -19.40 -19.89 -27.32
N VAL A 502 -20.32 -20.60 -27.94
CA VAL A 502 -21.37 -20.02 -28.78
C VAL A 502 -22.66 -20.08 -27.98
N TYR A 503 -23.36 -18.96 -27.85
CA TYR A 503 -24.56 -18.86 -27.03
C TYR A 503 -25.53 -17.84 -27.63
N THR A 504 -26.80 -17.96 -27.29
CA THR A 504 -27.83 -16.95 -27.56
C THR A 504 -28.00 -16.10 -26.31
N ASP A 505 -27.77 -14.80 -26.44
CA ASP A 505 -27.94 -13.83 -25.35
C ASP A 505 -29.43 -13.60 -25.10
N SER A 506 -29.86 -13.65 -23.83
CA SER A 506 -31.28 -13.49 -23.48
C SER A 506 -31.79 -12.05 -23.61
N GLU A 507 -30.88 -11.06 -23.61
CA GLU A 507 -31.27 -9.64 -23.69
C GLU A 507 -31.62 -9.19 -25.11
N ASP A 508 -30.82 -9.59 -26.11
CA ASP A 508 -30.99 -9.19 -27.51
C ASP A 508 -31.39 -10.34 -28.46
N GLY A 509 -31.32 -11.59 -27.99
CA GLY A 509 -31.64 -12.78 -28.79
C GLY A 509 -30.61 -13.08 -29.89
N GLU A 510 -29.46 -12.40 -29.90
CA GLU A 510 -28.41 -12.62 -30.90
C GLU A 510 -27.51 -13.80 -30.51
N ARG A 511 -27.09 -14.56 -31.53
CA ARG A 511 -26.12 -15.63 -31.36
C ARG A 511 -24.72 -15.06 -31.34
N LYS A 512 -24.10 -15.04 -30.16
CA LYS A 512 -22.75 -14.51 -29.91
C LYS A 512 -21.76 -15.65 -29.78
N THR A 513 -20.50 -15.36 -30.12
CA THR A 513 -19.38 -16.28 -29.91
C THR A 513 -18.33 -15.56 -29.08
N TYR A 514 -17.95 -16.18 -27.97
CA TYR A 514 -16.78 -15.77 -27.20
C TYR A 514 -15.74 -16.88 -27.28
N GLU A 515 -14.54 -16.54 -27.72
CA GLU A 515 -13.44 -17.49 -27.74
C GLU A 515 -12.17 -16.88 -27.18
N ARG A 516 -11.36 -17.75 -26.59
CA ARG A 516 -10.06 -17.38 -26.09
C ARG A 516 -9.09 -18.52 -26.28
N HIS A 517 -7.85 -18.18 -26.62
CA HIS A 517 -6.77 -19.13 -26.74
C HIS A 517 -5.59 -18.78 -25.84
N ILE A 518 -4.88 -19.81 -25.39
CA ILE A 518 -3.56 -19.70 -24.76
C ILE A 518 -2.60 -20.65 -25.44
N PHE A 519 -1.31 -20.34 -25.33
CA PHE A 519 -0.24 -21.18 -25.83
C PHE A 519 0.56 -21.76 -24.66
N ARG A 520 0.81 -23.07 -24.70
CA ARG A 520 1.60 -23.79 -23.69
C ARG A 520 2.80 -24.44 -24.36
N HIS A 521 3.99 -24.00 -23.97
CA HIS A 521 5.25 -24.58 -24.42
C HIS A 521 5.73 -25.64 -23.41
N ARG A 522 6.33 -26.73 -23.90
CA ARG A 522 6.78 -27.87 -23.08
C ARG A 522 7.80 -27.48 -22.00
N GLU A 523 8.72 -26.59 -22.34
CA GLU A 523 9.83 -26.18 -21.46
C GLU A 523 9.51 -25.00 -20.54
N ARG A 524 8.29 -24.44 -20.61
CA ARG A 524 7.91 -23.30 -19.75
C ARG A 524 7.55 -23.83 -18.36
N VAL A 525 8.55 -23.87 -17.48
CA VAL A 525 8.37 -24.11 -16.04
C VAL A 525 7.33 -23.11 -15.51
N MET A 526 6.47 -23.56 -14.62
CA MET A 526 5.49 -22.73 -13.92
C MET A 526 6.26 -21.71 -13.06
N GLU A 527 6.54 -20.52 -13.62
CA GLU A 527 7.01 -19.35 -12.86
C GLU A 527 5.84 -18.44 -12.48
#